data_AF-A0A6N7RP53-F1
#
_entry.id   AF-A0A6N7RP53-F1
#
_cell.length_a   1.000
_cell.length_b   1.000
_cell.length_c   1.000
_cell.angle_alpha   90.00
_cell.angle_beta   90.00
_cell.angle_gamma   90.00
#
_symmetry.space_group_name_H-M   'P 1'
#
loop_
_entity.id
_entity.type
_entity.pdbx_description
1 polymer ?
#
loop_
_entity_poly.entity_id
_entity_poly.type
_entity_poly.pdbx_seq_one_letter_code
_entity_poly.pdbx_strand_id
1 'polypeptide(L)'
;MPWFDQAPWLVALAPFLGLFLSACTKRTDPFLTDDRVYRHDAPARLSHWTHGIGTAVCLASGIVLGLRFTPAFVDDGPAAVLWQNVHFAAAVVFLFGTFYYLGNTIISRRRLSEHLPTKNVIAYTVRHYGLLVGIKKFTMPPEDKYFESEKAAYVMAVVTAVLLVVSGLFKALAHVVLTLPDAFMNVMFWVHDIAAGLMLLFLAAHVFFAVIAPFSWKTFPSMLIGWMPRSEAQKEHAGWMERLEREQLERGMDESALEPDDRTAAHETTGAAARTAAADGAQGR
;
A
#
# COMPACT_ATOMS: atom_id res chain seq x y z
N MET A 1 -25.80 20.82 0.47
CA MET A 1 -26.14 19.46 0.01
C MET A 1 -24.86 18.63 0.01
N PRO A 2 -24.88 17.42 0.60
CA PRO A 2 -23.79 16.46 0.45
C PRO A 2 -23.46 16.19 -1.03
N TRP A 3 -22.19 16.03 -1.36
CA TRP A 3 -21.72 15.60 -2.68
C TRP A 3 -22.06 14.14 -2.95
N PHE A 4 -22.16 13.36 -1.87
CA PHE A 4 -22.58 11.98 -1.93
C PHE A 4 -23.96 11.82 -2.60
N ASP A 5 -24.91 12.72 -2.31
CA ASP A 5 -26.24 12.70 -2.93
C ASP A 5 -26.23 13.04 -4.42
N GLN A 6 -25.22 13.78 -4.86
CA GLN A 6 -25.08 14.24 -6.25
C GLN A 6 -24.32 13.23 -7.11
N ALA A 7 -23.39 12.49 -6.52
CA ALA A 7 -22.51 11.57 -7.24
C ALA A 7 -22.25 10.25 -6.50
N PRO A 8 -23.29 9.52 -6.03
CA PRO A 8 -23.09 8.29 -5.26
C PRO A 8 -22.41 7.18 -6.09
N TRP A 9 -22.53 7.25 -7.42
CA TRP A 9 -21.87 6.36 -8.38
C TRP A 9 -20.33 6.39 -8.30
N LEU A 10 -19.72 7.43 -7.71
CA LEU A 10 -18.27 7.48 -7.50
C LEU A 10 -17.77 6.37 -6.57
N VAL A 11 -18.61 5.89 -5.64
CA VAL A 11 -18.31 4.74 -4.77
C VAL A 11 -18.13 3.46 -5.57
N ALA A 12 -18.79 3.33 -6.72
CA ALA A 12 -18.63 2.19 -7.62
C ALA A 12 -17.56 2.43 -8.69
N LEU A 13 -17.49 3.66 -9.23
CA LEU A 13 -16.54 4.00 -10.28
C LEU A 13 -15.09 3.91 -9.79
N ALA A 14 -14.80 4.38 -8.58
CA ALA A 14 -13.42 4.40 -8.07
C ALA A 14 -12.80 3.00 -7.91
N PRO A 15 -13.49 2.00 -7.30
CA PRO A 15 -13.06 0.61 -7.33
C PRO A 15 -12.86 0.05 -8.73
N PHE A 16 -13.82 0.28 -9.63
CA PHE A 16 -13.74 -0.21 -11.01
C PHE A 16 -12.53 0.37 -11.75
N LEU A 17 -12.33 1.69 -11.65
CA LEU A 17 -11.20 2.38 -12.25
C LEU A 17 -9.87 1.88 -11.69
N GLY A 18 -9.79 1.66 -10.37
CA GLY A 18 -8.62 1.08 -9.73
C GLY A 18 -8.27 -0.30 -10.30
N LEU A 19 -9.25 -1.21 -10.38
CA LEU A 19 -9.06 -2.53 -10.98
C LEU A 19 -8.67 -2.44 -12.46
N PHE A 20 -9.38 -1.63 -13.24
CA PHE A 20 -9.12 -1.45 -14.67
C PHE A 20 -7.70 -0.94 -14.94
N LEU A 21 -7.28 0.14 -14.27
CA LEU A 21 -5.94 0.69 -14.45
C LEU A 21 -4.85 -0.28 -13.97
N SER A 22 -5.13 -1.08 -12.94
CA SER A 22 -4.17 -2.10 -12.50
C SER A 22 -3.92 -3.17 -13.58
N ALA A 23 -4.95 -3.53 -14.37
CA ALA A 23 -4.82 -4.46 -15.48
C ALA A 23 -3.98 -3.89 -16.63
N CYS A 24 -4.00 -2.57 -16.83
CA CYS A 24 -3.19 -1.89 -17.84
C CYS A 24 -1.78 -1.53 -17.35
N THR A 25 -1.48 -1.71 -16.07
CA THR A 25 -0.23 -1.27 -15.47
C THR A 25 0.85 -2.35 -15.60
N LYS A 26 1.98 -2.00 -16.22
CA LYS A 26 3.19 -2.82 -16.16
C LYS A 26 3.91 -2.61 -14.82
N ARG A 27 4.18 -3.72 -14.12
CA ARG A 27 4.96 -3.71 -12.88
C ARG A 27 6.44 -3.92 -13.19
N THR A 28 7.30 -3.27 -12.41
CA THR A 28 8.75 -3.45 -12.51
C THR A 28 9.22 -4.20 -11.27
N ASP A 29 10.01 -5.26 -11.46
CA ASP A 29 10.59 -5.99 -10.34
C ASP A 29 11.78 -5.23 -9.77
N PRO A 30 12.13 -5.44 -8.49
CA PRO A 30 13.31 -4.83 -7.91
C PRO A 30 14.59 -5.24 -8.64
N PHE A 31 15.55 -4.33 -8.75
CA PHE A 31 16.85 -4.60 -9.35
C PHE A 31 17.94 -3.77 -8.69
N LEU A 32 19.18 -4.23 -8.84
CA LEU A 32 20.36 -3.61 -8.26
C LEU A 32 20.98 -2.62 -9.24
N THR A 33 21.45 -1.50 -8.70
CA THR A 33 22.44 -0.64 -9.35
C THR A 33 23.68 -0.57 -8.46
N ASP A 34 24.77 0.04 -8.94
CA ASP A 34 26.05 0.02 -8.22
C ASP A 34 25.92 0.56 -6.79
N ASP A 35 25.31 1.75 -6.63
CA ASP A 35 25.19 2.44 -5.34
C ASP A 35 23.81 2.33 -4.68
N ARG A 36 22.78 1.86 -5.41
CA ARG A 36 21.38 1.90 -4.96
C ARG A 36 20.62 0.64 -5.37
N VAL A 37 19.45 0.47 -4.77
CA VAL A 37 18.52 -0.61 -5.09
C VAL A 37 17.15 0.00 -5.39
N TYR A 38 16.57 -0.42 -6.51
CA TYR A 38 15.20 -0.06 -6.84
C TYR A 38 14.25 -0.99 -6.09
N ARG A 39 13.61 -0.50 -5.04
CA ARG A 39 12.82 -1.33 -4.11
C ARG A 39 11.32 -1.32 -4.42
N HIS A 40 10.77 -0.14 -4.73
CA HIS A 40 9.35 0.05 -4.96
C HIS A 40 9.12 0.69 -6.33
N ASP A 41 8.33 0.04 -7.17
CA ASP A 41 7.97 0.55 -8.49
C ASP A 41 6.90 1.64 -8.42
N ALA A 42 6.77 2.44 -9.49
CA ALA A 42 5.80 3.54 -9.53
C ALA A 42 4.36 3.10 -9.21
N PRO A 43 3.86 1.95 -9.71
CA PRO A 43 2.56 1.44 -9.33
C PRO A 43 2.40 1.11 -7.85
N ALA A 44 3.45 0.55 -7.20
CA ALA A 44 3.43 0.35 -5.74
C ALA A 44 3.25 1.68 -5.02
N ARG A 45 4.05 2.68 -5.39
CA ARG A 45 4.01 4.00 -4.75
C ARG A 45 2.67 4.69 -4.96
N LEU A 46 2.11 4.64 -6.17
CA LEU A 46 0.78 5.19 -6.46
C LEU A 46 -0.29 4.54 -5.57
N SER A 47 -0.31 3.20 -5.51
CA SER A 47 -1.26 2.45 -4.68
C SER A 47 -1.12 2.79 -3.20
N HIS A 48 0.11 2.91 -2.70
CA HIS A 48 0.42 3.25 -1.32
C HIS A 48 -0.05 4.66 -0.97
N TRP A 49 0.30 5.67 -1.78
CA TRP A 49 -0.02 7.06 -1.45
C TRP A 49 -1.51 7.38 -1.61
N THR A 50 -2.17 6.83 -2.62
CA THR A 50 -3.63 7.00 -2.76
C THR A 50 -4.37 6.33 -1.60
N HIS A 51 -3.99 5.10 -1.22
CA HIS A 51 -4.55 4.43 -0.04
C HIS A 51 -4.23 5.17 1.26
N GLY A 52 -2.97 5.56 1.47
CA GLY A 52 -2.50 6.20 2.70
C GLY A 52 -3.09 7.59 2.92
N ILE A 53 -3.09 8.46 1.90
CA ILE A 53 -3.70 9.79 1.98
C ILE A 53 -5.21 9.68 2.15
N GLY A 54 -5.87 8.79 1.37
CA GLY A 54 -7.30 8.53 1.52
C GLY A 54 -7.64 8.09 2.94
N THR A 55 -6.88 7.14 3.50
CA THR A 55 -7.04 6.67 4.88
C THR A 55 -6.87 7.79 5.89
N ALA A 56 -5.80 8.58 5.79
CA ALA A 56 -5.52 9.66 6.73
C ALA A 56 -6.64 10.71 6.75
N VAL A 57 -7.14 11.12 5.57
CA VAL A 57 -8.20 12.12 5.48
C VAL A 57 -9.56 11.52 5.88
N CYS A 58 -9.85 10.25 5.56
CA CYS A 58 -11.04 9.55 6.07
C CYS A 58 -11.04 9.47 7.59
N LEU A 59 -9.91 9.15 8.22
CA LEU A 59 -9.78 9.11 9.68
C LEU A 59 -9.98 10.50 10.29
N ALA A 60 -9.30 11.53 9.76
CA ALA A 60 -9.44 12.88 10.27
C ALA A 60 -10.89 13.38 10.18
N SER A 61 -11.52 13.24 9.01
CA SER A 61 -12.91 13.63 8.80
C SER A 61 -13.90 12.79 9.62
N GLY A 62 -13.67 11.48 9.77
CA GLY A 62 -14.49 10.60 10.60
C GLY A 62 -14.41 10.96 12.09
N ILE A 63 -13.21 11.29 12.59
CA ILE A 63 -13.04 11.79 13.97
C ILE A 63 -13.80 13.10 14.16
N VAL A 64 -13.69 14.04 13.21
CA VAL A 64 -14.41 15.32 13.29
C VAL A 64 -15.93 15.13 13.29
N LEU A 65 -16.45 14.23 12.45
CA LEU A 65 -17.87 13.86 12.42
C LEU A 65 -18.35 13.08 13.64
N GLY A 66 -17.42 12.57 14.46
CA GLY A 66 -17.70 11.75 15.62
C GLY A 66 -17.75 10.25 15.31
N LEU A 67 -17.27 9.46 16.26
CA LEU A 67 -17.38 8.01 16.31
C LEU A 67 -18.34 7.64 17.45
N ARG A 68 -18.89 6.44 17.49
CA ARG A 68 -19.76 6.03 18.61
C ARG A 68 -19.16 6.13 20.01
N PHE A 69 -17.83 6.15 20.10
CA PHE A 69 -17.10 6.27 21.36
C PHE A 69 -16.35 7.61 21.50
N THR A 70 -16.57 8.58 20.60
CA THR A 70 -16.02 9.94 20.70
C THR A 70 -17.09 10.99 20.39
N PRO A 71 -17.07 12.18 21.01
CA PRO A 71 -17.98 13.25 20.61
C PRO A 71 -17.73 13.66 19.15
N ALA A 72 -18.75 14.19 18.49
CA ALA A 72 -18.56 14.97 17.26
C ALA A 72 -17.93 16.33 17.61
N PHE A 73 -17.08 16.84 16.73
CA PHE A 73 -16.42 18.14 16.87
C PHE A 73 -17.10 19.24 16.04
N VAL A 74 -18.19 18.89 15.35
CA VAL A 74 -19.01 19.81 14.55
C VAL A 74 -20.49 19.55 14.83
N ASP A 75 -21.26 20.62 14.88
CA ASP A 75 -22.71 20.55 15.01
C ASP A 75 -23.38 20.13 13.70
N ASP A 76 -24.60 19.62 13.83
CA ASP A 76 -25.48 19.37 12.69
C ASP A 76 -25.70 20.65 11.87
N GLY A 77 -25.63 20.53 10.54
CA GLY A 77 -25.82 21.66 9.62
C GLY A 77 -24.71 21.78 8.58
N PRO A 78 -24.40 23.00 8.10
CA PRO A 78 -23.45 23.21 7.01
C PRO A 78 -22.04 22.66 7.27
N ALA A 79 -21.58 22.71 8.53
CA ALA A 79 -20.27 22.19 8.91
C ALA A 79 -20.22 20.65 8.82
N ALA A 80 -21.23 19.95 9.33
CA ALA A 80 -21.33 18.50 9.17
C ALA A 80 -21.37 18.09 7.69
N VAL A 81 -22.11 18.81 6.84
CA VAL A 81 -22.15 18.55 5.39
C VAL A 81 -20.78 18.73 4.74
N LEU A 82 -20.03 19.76 5.12
CA LEU A 82 -18.66 19.96 4.63
C LEU A 82 -17.76 18.76 4.98
N TRP A 83 -17.78 18.31 6.23
CA TRP A 83 -16.93 17.20 6.66
C TRP A 83 -17.38 15.85 6.09
N GLN A 84 -18.68 15.65 5.85
CA GLN A 84 -19.19 14.52 5.09
C GLN A 84 -18.67 14.54 3.64
N ASN A 85 -18.61 15.72 3.01
CA ASN A 85 -18.04 15.86 1.66
C ASN A 85 -16.54 15.56 1.62
N VAL A 86 -15.79 16.03 2.63
CA VAL A 86 -14.37 15.70 2.79
C VAL A 86 -14.19 14.20 2.98
N HIS A 87 -14.99 13.58 3.85
CA HIS A 87 -14.94 12.13 4.08
C HIS A 87 -15.26 11.35 2.80
N PHE A 88 -16.27 11.78 2.06
CA PHE A 88 -16.66 11.15 0.81
C PHE A 88 -15.58 11.27 -0.26
N ALA A 89 -15.00 12.46 -0.46
CA ALA A 89 -13.91 12.65 -1.41
C ALA A 89 -12.67 11.80 -1.04
N ALA A 90 -12.34 11.74 0.25
CA ALA A 90 -11.27 10.88 0.75
C ALA A 90 -11.58 9.39 0.54
N ALA A 91 -12.83 8.97 0.75
CA ALA A 91 -13.27 7.59 0.55
C ALA A 91 -13.14 7.17 -0.92
N VAL A 92 -13.44 8.07 -1.87
CA VAL A 92 -13.23 7.82 -3.31
C VAL A 92 -11.75 7.57 -3.62
N VAL A 93 -10.84 8.40 -3.09
CA VAL A 93 -9.39 8.22 -3.27
C VAL A 93 -8.89 6.93 -2.61
N PHE A 94 -9.36 6.65 -1.39
CA PHE A 94 -9.06 5.43 -0.65
C PHE A 94 -9.52 4.18 -1.39
N LEU A 95 -10.76 4.17 -1.90
CA LEU A 95 -11.32 3.06 -2.67
C LEU A 95 -10.52 2.84 -3.95
N PHE A 96 -10.20 3.91 -4.70
CA PHE A 96 -9.34 3.81 -5.87
C PHE A 96 -8.00 3.12 -5.54
N GLY A 97 -7.27 3.63 -4.53
CA GLY A 97 -5.96 3.08 -4.16
C GLY A 97 -6.03 1.63 -3.69
N THR A 98 -7.05 1.30 -2.90
CA THR A 98 -7.28 -0.06 -2.37
C THR A 98 -7.55 -1.06 -3.48
N PHE A 99 -8.42 -0.72 -4.43
CA PHE A 99 -8.76 -1.62 -5.53
C PHE A 99 -7.69 -1.66 -6.62
N TYR A 100 -6.95 -0.57 -6.82
CA TYR A 100 -5.76 -0.58 -7.66
C TYR A 100 -4.66 -1.49 -7.06
N TYR A 101 -4.44 -1.44 -5.75
CA TYR A 101 -3.58 -2.40 -5.06
C TYR A 101 -4.08 -3.84 -5.19
N LEU A 102 -5.37 -4.07 -4.98
CA LEU A 102 -6.00 -5.39 -5.07
C LEU A 102 -5.81 -6.01 -6.46
N GLY A 103 -6.10 -5.25 -7.53
CA GLY A 103 -5.93 -5.76 -8.89
C GLY A 103 -4.48 -6.09 -9.24
N ASN A 104 -3.53 -5.24 -8.82
CA ASN A 104 -2.10 -5.53 -8.94
C ASN A 104 -1.71 -6.83 -8.20
N THR A 105 -2.30 -7.07 -7.04
CA THR A 105 -2.06 -8.26 -6.21
C THR A 105 -2.65 -9.53 -6.81
N ILE A 106 -3.84 -9.43 -7.43
CA ILE A 106 -4.49 -10.54 -8.13
C ILE A 106 -3.65 -10.96 -9.35
N ILE A 107 -3.15 -10.00 -10.13
CA ILE A 107 -2.33 -10.24 -11.31
C ILE A 107 -0.96 -10.81 -10.91
N SER A 108 -0.33 -10.23 -9.89
CA SER A 108 1.01 -10.61 -9.44
C SER A 108 0.98 -11.42 -8.14
N ARG A 109 0.42 -12.63 -8.16
CA ARG A 109 0.29 -13.49 -6.95
C ARG A 109 1.61 -13.71 -6.19
N ARG A 110 2.75 -13.72 -6.88
CA ARG A 110 4.09 -13.79 -6.27
C ARG A 110 4.35 -12.61 -5.31
N ARG A 111 3.89 -11.40 -5.64
CA ARG A 111 4.03 -10.23 -4.76
C ARG A 111 3.16 -10.32 -3.52
N LEU A 112 2.00 -10.98 -3.58
CA LEU A 112 1.21 -11.26 -2.38
C LEU A 112 2.00 -12.14 -1.40
N SER A 113 2.70 -13.16 -1.91
CA SER A 113 3.52 -14.02 -1.05
C SER A 113 4.68 -13.30 -0.38
N GLU A 114 5.17 -12.19 -0.94
CA GLU A 114 6.20 -11.34 -0.29
C GLU A 114 5.67 -10.60 0.96
N HIS A 115 4.36 -10.34 1.03
CA HIS A 115 3.73 -9.57 2.11
C HIS A 115 3.11 -10.45 3.20
N LEU A 116 2.92 -11.75 2.92
CA LEU A 116 2.30 -12.66 3.87
C LEU A 116 3.32 -13.18 4.90
N PRO A 117 2.96 -13.18 6.19
CA PRO A 117 3.86 -13.61 7.26
C PRO A 117 4.19 -15.10 7.15
N THR A 118 5.38 -15.45 7.62
CA THR A 118 5.79 -16.86 7.77
C THR A 118 5.21 -17.45 9.06
N LYS A 119 5.32 -18.77 9.23
CA LYS A 119 4.90 -19.46 10.48
C LYS A 119 5.65 -18.95 11.72
N ASN A 120 6.78 -18.27 11.54
CA ASN A 120 7.65 -17.79 12.62
C ASN A 120 7.45 -16.31 12.96
N VAL A 121 6.40 -15.66 12.44
CA VAL A 121 6.18 -14.22 12.53
C VAL A 121 6.31 -13.67 13.95
N ILE A 122 5.76 -14.35 14.96
CA ILE A 122 5.81 -13.90 16.36
C ILE A 122 7.25 -13.98 16.88
N ALA A 123 7.92 -15.11 16.65
CA ALA A 123 9.29 -15.32 17.13
C ALA A 123 10.28 -14.34 16.49
N TYR A 124 10.16 -14.09 15.19
CA TYR A 124 11.06 -13.18 14.47
C TYR A 124 10.75 -11.72 14.77
N THR A 125 9.49 -11.34 14.95
CA THR A 125 9.10 -9.99 15.41
C THR A 125 9.68 -9.67 16.79
N VAL A 126 9.55 -10.59 17.76
CA VAL A 126 10.11 -10.41 19.11
C VAL A 126 11.64 -10.30 19.07
N ARG A 127 12.31 -11.10 18.23
CA ARG A 127 13.76 -11.03 18.04
C ARG A 127 14.19 -9.72 17.38
N HIS A 128 13.46 -9.22 16.38
CA HIS A 128 13.73 -7.96 15.69
C HIS A 128 13.75 -6.79 16.67
N TYR A 129 12.62 -6.59 17.36
CA TYR A 129 12.50 -5.49 18.31
C TYR A 129 13.36 -5.71 19.55
N GLY A 130 13.55 -6.96 19.98
CA GLY A 130 14.48 -7.34 21.04
C GLY A 130 15.93 -6.92 20.75
N LEU A 131 16.39 -7.10 19.52
CA LEU A 131 17.70 -6.65 19.06
C LEU A 131 17.79 -5.13 19.00
N LEU A 132 16.75 -4.46 18.50
CA LEU A 132 16.69 -2.99 18.44
C LEU A 132 16.75 -2.35 19.84
N VAL A 133 16.20 -3.01 20.87
CA VAL A 133 16.31 -2.56 22.27
C VAL A 133 17.56 -3.07 23.00
N GLY A 134 18.50 -3.70 22.28
CA GLY A 134 19.82 -4.05 22.79
C GLY A 134 19.97 -5.45 23.40
N ILE A 135 18.98 -6.33 23.27
CA ILE A 135 19.05 -7.72 23.78
C ILE A 135 19.89 -8.57 22.81
N LYS A 136 21.21 -8.62 23.04
CA LYS A 136 22.19 -9.35 22.21
C LYS A 136 22.05 -10.89 22.21
N LYS A 137 21.09 -11.45 22.95
CA LYS A 137 20.85 -12.90 23.03
C LYS A 137 20.18 -13.44 21.76
N PHE A 138 19.53 -12.59 20.98
CA PHE A 138 18.80 -13.00 19.80
C PHE A 138 19.70 -12.96 18.56
N THR A 139 19.58 -13.95 17.69
CA THR A 139 20.12 -13.91 16.32
C THR A 139 18.94 -13.85 15.36
N MET A 140 19.07 -13.05 14.31
CA MET A 140 18.05 -12.88 13.29
C MET A 140 18.43 -13.67 12.04
N PRO A 141 17.51 -14.45 11.43
CA PRO A 141 17.76 -15.00 10.10
C PRO A 141 17.91 -13.84 9.10
N PRO A 142 18.61 -14.04 7.96
CA PRO A 142 18.75 -13.00 6.94
C PRO A 142 17.37 -12.50 6.51
N GLU A 143 17.09 -11.23 6.77
CA GLU A 143 15.76 -10.65 6.54
C GLU A 143 15.45 -10.53 5.06
N ASP A 144 14.17 -10.76 4.76
CA ASP A 144 13.60 -10.63 3.44
C ASP A 144 13.35 -9.14 3.12
N LYS A 145 12.76 -8.83 1.95
CA LYS A 145 12.41 -7.49 1.51
C LYS A 145 11.57 -6.76 2.57
N TYR A 146 10.64 -7.47 3.19
CA TYR A 146 9.84 -6.98 4.30
C TYR A 146 10.13 -7.79 5.55
N PHE A 147 10.26 -7.10 6.68
CA PHE A 147 10.42 -7.75 7.98
C PHE A 147 9.16 -8.54 8.35
N GLU A 148 9.30 -9.59 9.17
CA GLU A 148 8.12 -10.32 9.65
C GLU A 148 7.13 -9.44 10.43
N SER A 149 7.63 -8.43 11.14
CA SER A 149 6.81 -7.41 11.79
C SER A 149 6.01 -6.58 10.78
N GLU A 150 6.61 -6.23 9.65
CA GLU A 150 5.95 -5.51 8.55
C GLU A 150 4.88 -6.37 7.88
N LYS A 151 5.14 -7.69 7.72
CA LYS A 151 4.16 -8.64 7.18
C LYS A 151 2.97 -8.84 8.12
N ALA A 152 3.20 -8.88 9.44
CA ALA A 152 2.13 -8.90 10.43
C ALA A 152 1.29 -7.61 10.39
N ALA A 153 1.98 -6.46 10.31
CA ALA A 153 1.36 -5.15 10.18
C ALA A 153 0.51 -5.05 8.90
N TYR A 154 0.99 -5.62 7.78
CA TYR A 154 0.25 -5.71 6.53
C TYR A 154 -1.07 -6.49 6.69
N VAL A 155 -1.06 -7.65 7.35
CA VAL A 155 -2.30 -8.42 7.58
C VAL A 155 -3.31 -7.61 8.38
N MET A 156 -2.85 -6.93 9.43
CA MET A 156 -3.72 -6.08 10.25
C MET A 156 -4.30 -4.91 9.44
N ALA A 157 -3.47 -4.27 8.59
CA ALA A 157 -3.93 -3.23 7.68
C ALA A 157 -4.99 -3.74 6.70
N VAL A 158 -4.78 -4.89 6.07
CA VAL A 158 -5.73 -5.50 5.12
C VAL A 158 -7.05 -5.84 5.80
N VAL A 159 -7.02 -6.53 6.93
CA VAL A 159 -8.24 -6.90 7.67
C VAL A 159 -9.03 -5.65 8.05
N THR A 160 -8.35 -4.64 8.59
CA THR A 160 -9.00 -3.41 9.02
C THR A 160 -9.55 -2.61 7.84
N ALA A 161 -8.81 -2.55 6.73
CA ALA A 161 -9.28 -1.90 5.49
C ALA A 161 -10.51 -2.62 4.93
N VAL A 162 -10.56 -3.95 4.94
CA VAL A 162 -11.74 -4.71 4.51
C VAL A 162 -12.94 -4.39 5.40
N LEU A 163 -12.77 -4.35 6.73
CA LEU A 163 -13.85 -3.97 7.64
C LEU A 163 -14.38 -2.55 7.36
N LEU A 164 -13.48 -1.59 7.13
CA LEU A 164 -13.83 -0.21 6.77
C LEU A 164 -14.59 -0.12 5.43
N VAL A 165 -14.09 -0.79 4.39
CA VAL A 165 -14.73 -0.82 3.06
C VAL A 165 -16.11 -1.44 3.17
N VAL A 166 -16.24 -2.63 3.75
CA VAL A 166 -17.53 -3.34 3.81
C VAL A 166 -18.56 -2.54 4.60
N SER A 167 -18.21 -2.12 5.82
CA SER A 167 -19.14 -1.33 6.65
C SER A 167 -19.45 0.04 6.04
N GLY A 168 -18.47 0.70 5.42
CA GLY A 168 -18.63 1.98 4.73
C GLY A 168 -19.55 1.87 3.50
N LEU A 169 -19.42 0.80 2.72
CA LEU A 169 -20.31 0.51 1.60
C LEU A 169 -21.75 0.26 2.05
N PHE A 170 -21.96 -0.46 3.15
CA PHE A 170 -23.30 -0.61 3.73
C PHE A 170 -23.89 0.71 4.23
N LYS A 171 -23.07 1.55 4.89
CA LYS A 171 -23.48 2.91 5.29
C LYS A 171 -23.85 3.78 4.09
N ALA A 172 -23.09 3.70 3.00
CA ALA A 172 -23.37 4.40 1.75
C ALA A 172 -24.66 3.88 1.09
N LEU A 173 -24.84 2.55 1.00
CA LEU A 173 -26.04 1.93 0.41
C LEU A 173 -27.32 2.28 1.19
N ALA A 174 -27.24 2.29 2.52
CA ALA A 174 -28.35 2.69 3.39
C ALA A 174 -28.81 4.13 3.16
N HIS A 175 -27.91 4.98 2.68
CA HIS A 175 -28.19 6.39 2.41
C HIS A 175 -28.85 6.62 1.05
N VAL A 176 -28.58 5.78 0.04
CA VAL A 176 -29.03 6.01 -1.35
C VAL A 176 -30.17 5.10 -1.80
N VAL A 177 -30.15 3.81 -1.44
CA VAL A 177 -30.95 2.79 -2.15
C VAL A 177 -31.80 1.93 -1.23
N LEU A 178 -31.34 1.62 -0.01
CA LEU A 178 -31.93 0.56 0.81
C LEU A 178 -32.30 1.04 2.22
N THR A 179 -33.57 0.85 2.59
CA THR A 179 -33.97 0.83 4.00
C THR A 179 -33.48 -0.48 4.62
N LEU A 180 -32.28 -0.43 5.21
CA LEU A 180 -31.71 -1.56 5.93
C LEU A 180 -32.23 -1.63 7.38
N PRO A 181 -32.39 -2.83 7.97
CA PRO A 181 -32.88 -2.96 9.34
C PRO A 181 -31.99 -2.21 10.35
N ASP A 182 -32.61 -1.51 11.31
CA ASP A 182 -31.90 -0.70 12.31
C ASP A 182 -30.86 -1.50 13.09
N ALA A 183 -31.19 -2.74 13.47
CA ALA A 183 -30.26 -3.63 14.17
C ALA A 183 -29.01 -3.95 13.33
N PHE A 184 -29.18 -4.17 12.03
CA PHE A 184 -28.07 -4.41 11.11
C PHE A 184 -27.22 -3.15 10.94
N MET A 185 -27.86 -2.00 10.73
CA MET A 185 -27.16 -0.72 10.63
C MET A 185 -26.37 -0.40 11.89
N ASN A 186 -26.95 -0.66 13.06
CA ASN A 186 -26.28 -0.50 14.34
C ASN A 186 -24.99 -1.32 14.44
N VAL A 187 -24.98 -2.55 13.91
CA VAL A 187 -23.74 -3.37 13.82
C VAL A 187 -22.76 -2.73 12.84
N MET A 188 -23.21 -2.29 11.66
CA MET A 188 -22.33 -1.65 10.67
C MET A 188 -21.66 -0.38 11.19
N PHE A 189 -22.38 0.45 11.96
CA PHE A 189 -21.78 1.62 12.61
C PHE A 189 -20.69 1.22 13.62
N TRP A 190 -20.95 0.25 14.51
CA TRP A 190 -19.93 -0.23 15.45
C TRP A 190 -18.71 -0.82 14.74
N VAL A 191 -18.93 -1.65 13.72
CA VAL A 191 -17.84 -2.24 12.93
C VAL A 191 -17.00 -1.15 12.27
N HIS A 192 -17.64 -0.15 11.65
CA HIS A 192 -16.93 0.94 10.98
C HIS A 192 -16.10 1.75 11.98
N ASP A 193 -16.68 2.12 13.12
CA ASP A 193 -16.04 3.00 14.10
C ASP A 193 -14.90 2.28 14.84
N ILE A 194 -15.08 1.00 15.21
CA ILE A 194 -14.01 0.18 15.80
C ILE A 194 -12.89 -0.02 14.78
N ALA A 195 -13.22 -0.33 13.53
CA ALA A 195 -12.22 -0.48 12.47
C ALA A 195 -11.48 0.85 12.21
N ALA A 196 -12.15 1.99 12.30
CA ALA A 196 -11.52 3.31 12.20
C ALA A 196 -10.54 3.54 13.36
N GLY A 197 -10.92 3.18 14.60
CA GLY A 197 -10.02 3.23 15.76
C GLY A 197 -8.79 2.33 15.60
N LEU A 198 -8.97 1.09 15.13
CA LEU A 198 -7.86 0.17 14.85
C LEU A 198 -6.95 0.69 13.73
N MET A 199 -7.54 1.23 12.66
CA MET A 199 -6.78 1.81 11.55
C MET A 199 -6.02 3.06 11.97
N LEU A 200 -6.56 3.87 12.88
CA LEU A 200 -5.87 5.00 13.46
C LEU A 200 -4.64 4.56 14.25
N LEU A 201 -4.77 3.53 15.08
CA LEU A 201 -3.64 2.96 15.83
C LEU A 201 -2.57 2.40 14.88
N PHE A 202 -3.00 1.67 13.84
CA PHE A 202 -2.11 1.19 12.79
C PHE A 202 -1.37 2.33 12.11
N LEU A 203 -2.10 3.35 11.63
CA LEU A 203 -1.54 4.46 10.89
C LEU A 203 -0.55 5.25 11.75
N ALA A 204 -0.89 5.49 13.03
CA ALA A 204 0.01 6.15 13.97
C ALA A 204 1.31 5.35 14.16
N ALA A 205 1.22 4.04 14.41
CA ALA A 205 2.39 3.17 14.53
C ALA A 205 3.20 3.11 13.22
N HIS A 206 2.52 2.97 12.08
CA HIS A 206 3.12 2.92 10.76
C HIS A 206 3.90 4.20 10.46
N VAL A 207 3.31 5.39 10.66
CA VAL A 207 3.98 6.68 10.45
C VAL A 207 5.13 6.86 11.43
N PHE A 208 4.97 6.46 12.70
CA PHE A 208 6.03 6.52 13.69
C PHE A 208 7.25 5.70 13.26
N PHE A 209 7.04 4.42 12.92
CA PHE A 209 8.13 3.56 12.51
C PHE A 209 8.68 3.90 11.12
N ALA A 210 7.86 4.39 10.19
CA ALA A 210 8.31 4.68 8.83
C ALA A 210 9.03 6.02 8.69
N VAL A 211 8.59 7.06 9.41
CA VAL A 211 9.06 8.44 9.19
C VAL A 211 9.74 9.03 10.42
N ILE A 212 9.22 8.77 11.62
CA ILE A 212 9.72 9.42 12.84
C ILE A 212 10.95 8.70 13.39
N ALA A 213 10.96 7.38 13.35
CA ALA A 213 12.06 6.57 13.88
C ALA A 213 13.35 6.74 13.05
N PRO A 214 14.49 7.12 13.66
CA PRO A 214 15.73 7.43 12.92
C PRO A 214 16.29 6.27 12.09
N PHE A 215 16.05 5.03 12.52
CA PHE A 215 16.51 3.84 11.79
C PHE A 215 15.85 3.68 10.42
N SER A 216 14.69 4.30 10.19
CA SER A 216 13.93 4.18 8.94
C SER A 216 14.24 5.28 7.93
N TRP A 217 14.99 6.32 8.29
CA TRP A 217 15.19 7.50 7.44
C TRP A 217 15.89 7.22 6.11
N LYS A 218 16.70 6.16 6.04
CA LYS A 218 17.33 5.71 4.80
C LYS A 218 16.45 4.80 3.94
N THR A 219 15.43 4.20 4.56
CA THR A 219 14.46 3.31 3.92
C THR A 219 13.25 4.08 3.40
N PHE A 220 12.79 5.09 4.15
CA PHE A 220 11.61 5.90 3.83
C PHE A 220 11.62 6.50 2.40
N PRO A 221 12.72 7.10 1.90
CA PRO A 221 12.75 7.65 0.55
C PRO A 221 12.36 6.63 -0.52
N SER A 222 12.56 5.33 -0.28
CA SER A 222 12.16 4.30 -1.24
C SER A 222 10.64 4.28 -1.50
N MET A 223 9.80 4.74 -0.57
CA MET A 223 8.36 4.86 -0.81
C MET A 223 7.96 6.14 -1.55
N LEU A 224 8.83 7.16 -1.57
CA LEU A 224 8.61 8.38 -2.35
C LEU A 224 9.18 8.24 -3.77
N ILE A 225 10.45 7.87 -3.87
CA ILE A 225 11.20 7.88 -5.13
C ILE A 225 11.48 6.48 -5.70
N GLY A 226 11.25 5.41 -4.92
CA GLY A 226 11.49 4.02 -5.33
C GLY A 226 12.86 3.46 -4.94
N TRP A 227 13.80 4.32 -4.57
CA TRP A 227 15.22 3.97 -4.37
C TRP A 227 15.63 3.91 -2.90
N MET A 228 16.55 3.00 -2.61
CA MET A 228 17.21 2.84 -1.30
C MET A 228 18.74 2.70 -1.50
N PRO A 229 19.58 3.21 -0.58
CA PRO A 229 21.03 2.98 -0.64
C PRO A 229 21.38 1.48 -0.54
N ARG A 230 22.30 0.99 -1.37
CA ARG A 230 22.67 -0.44 -1.37
C ARG A 230 23.26 -0.90 -0.04
N SER A 231 24.08 -0.07 0.60
CA SER A 231 24.67 -0.37 1.91
C SER A 231 23.61 -0.56 3.00
N GLU A 232 22.51 0.19 2.94
CA GLU A 232 21.40 0.01 3.88
C GLU A 232 20.61 -1.26 3.57
N ALA A 233 20.37 -1.55 2.29
CA ALA A 233 19.71 -2.80 1.87
C ALA A 233 20.52 -4.05 2.28
N GLN A 234 21.85 -4.00 2.18
CA GLN A 234 22.73 -5.09 2.64
C GLN A 234 22.71 -5.27 4.15
N LYS A 235 22.59 -4.18 4.91
CA LYS A 235 22.55 -4.22 6.37
C LYS A 235 21.22 -4.75 6.91
N GLU A 236 20.12 -4.24 6.37
CA GLU A 236 18.77 -4.49 6.90
C GLU A 236 18.03 -5.62 6.18
N HIS A 237 18.39 -5.93 4.92
CA HIS A 237 17.70 -6.88 4.05
C HIS A 237 18.68 -7.85 3.37
N ALA A 238 19.64 -8.38 4.14
CA ALA A 238 20.71 -9.25 3.61
C ALA A 238 20.16 -10.46 2.82
N GLY A 239 19.08 -11.10 3.30
CA GLY A 239 18.47 -12.25 2.63
C GLY A 239 17.79 -11.86 1.31
N TRP A 240 17.23 -10.65 1.22
CA TRP A 240 16.70 -10.11 -0.02
C TRP A 240 17.80 -9.79 -1.04
N MET A 241 18.90 -9.19 -0.58
CA MET A 241 20.04 -8.84 -1.43
C MET A 241 20.66 -10.07 -2.09
N GLU A 242 20.90 -11.14 -1.32
CA GLU A 242 21.43 -12.40 -1.84
C GLU A 242 20.53 -12.99 -2.95
N ARG A 243 19.20 -12.87 -2.80
CA ARG A 243 18.28 -13.33 -3.85
C ARG A 243 18.32 -12.44 -5.09
N LEU A 244 18.38 -11.12 -4.94
CA LEU A 244 18.48 -10.22 -6.09
C LEU A 244 19.78 -10.41 -6.87
N GLU A 245 20.90 -10.59 -6.17
CA GLU A 245 22.19 -10.85 -6.80
C GLU A 245 22.16 -12.15 -7.61
N ARG A 246 21.55 -13.21 -7.06
CA ARG A 246 21.34 -14.47 -7.78
C ARG A 246 20.43 -14.31 -9.00
N GLU A 247 19.28 -13.64 -8.85
CA GLU A 247 18.34 -13.42 -9.97
C GLU A 247 18.97 -12.58 -11.10
N GLN A 248 19.85 -11.64 -10.77
CA GLN A 248 20.58 -10.84 -11.76
C GLN A 248 21.67 -11.65 -12.48
N LEU A 249 22.39 -12.52 -11.76
CA LEU A 249 23.36 -13.44 -12.35
C LEU A 249 22.68 -14.43 -13.31
N GLU A 250 21.56 -15.03 -12.90
CA GLU A 250 20.78 -15.95 -13.74
C GLU A 250 20.30 -15.28 -15.03
N ARG A 251 19.77 -14.04 -14.94
CA ARG A 251 19.37 -13.26 -16.14
C ARG A 251 20.55 -12.95 -17.07
N GLY A 252 21.70 -12.58 -16.51
CA GLY A 252 22.91 -12.31 -17.30
C GLY A 252 23.46 -13.58 -17.97
N MET A 253 23.33 -14.73 -17.31
CA MET A 253 23.68 -16.03 -17.88
C MET A 253 22.74 -16.40 -19.04
N ASP A 254 21.43 -16.21 -18.89
CA ASP A 254 20.44 -16.47 -19.95
C ASP A 254 20.69 -15.59 -21.19
N GLU A 255 20.95 -14.29 -21.02
CA GLU A 255 21.32 -13.41 -22.14
C GLU A 255 22.65 -13.81 -22.80
N SER A 256 23.60 -14.31 -22.00
CA SER A 256 24.89 -14.80 -22.50
C SER A 256 24.84 -16.19 -23.12
N ALA A 257 23.71 -16.90 -23.00
CA ALA A 257 23.48 -18.22 -23.59
C ALA A 257 22.73 -18.14 -24.94
N LEU A 258 22.14 -16.99 -25.27
CA LEU A 258 21.52 -16.73 -26.57
C LEU A 258 22.57 -16.66 -27.69
N GLU A 259 22.24 -17.14 -28.88
CA GLU A 259 23.07 -16.98 -30.07
C GLU A 259 23.28 -15.48 -30.38
N PRO A 260 24.40 -15.07 -31.02
CA PRO A 260 24.70 -13.66 -31.26
C PRO A 260 23.58 -12.89 -31.97
N ASP A 261 22.87 -13.55 -32.90
CA ASP A 261 21.77 -12.97 -33.67
C ASP A 261 20.52 -12.71 -32.81
N ASP A 262 20.22 -13.62 -31.87
CA ASP A 262 19.12 -13.50 -30.90
C ASP A 262 19.41 -12.44 -29.83
N ARG A 263 20.69 -12.21 -29.48
CA ARG A 263 21.09 -11.12 -28.57
C ARG A 263 20.84 -9.74 -29.17
N THR A 264 21.15 -9.56 -30.45
CA THR A 264 20.88 -8.31 -31.17
C THR A 264 19.39 -8.02 -31.26
N ALA A 265 18.56 -9.03 -31.57
CA ALA A 265 17.12 -8.89 -31.60
C ALA A 265 16.52 -8.58 -30.20
N ALA A 266 17.03 -9.22 -29.14
CA ALA A 266 16.62 -8.93 -27.77
C ALA A 266 17.02 -7.52 -27.32
N HIS A 267 18.25 -7.07 -27.63
CA HIS A 267 18.71 -5.71 -27.33
C HIS A 267 17.96 -4.64 -28.13
N GLU A 268 17.61 -4.90 -29.39
CA GLU A 268 16.81 -3.99 -30.20
C GLU A 268 15.38 -3.87 -29.69
N THR A 269 14.77 -4.98 -29.27
CA THR A 269 13.42 -4.99 -28.70
C THR A 269 13.37 -4.24 -27.36
N THR A 270 14.38 -4.46 -26.50
CA THR A 270 14.48 -3.81 -25.19
C THR A 270 14.84 -2.32 -25.33
N GLY A 271 15.74 -1.98 -26.27
CA GLY A 271 16.09 -0.61 -26.61
C GLY A 271 14.96 0.15 -27.29
N ALA A 272 14.15 -0.50 -28.12
CA ALA A 272 12.92 0.07 -28.67
C ALA A 272 11.89 0.34 -27.57
N ALA A 273 11.64 -0.61 -26.68
CA ALA A 273 10.72 -0.43 -25.54
C ALA A 273 11.15 0.71 -24.60
N ALA A 274 12.46 0.85 -24.33
CA ALA A 274 13.00 1.95 -23.54
C ALA A 274 12.90 3.31 -24.25
N ARG A 275 13.09 3.35 -25.58
CA ARG A 275 12.95 4.57 -26.39
C ARG A 275 11.49 5.01 -26.55
N THR A 276 10.55 4.08 -26.67
CA THR A 276 9.10 4.40 -26.68
C THR A 276 8.66 4.95 -25.33
N ALA A 277 9.13 4.37 -24.22
CA ALA A 277 8.85 4.88 -22.87
C ALA A 277 9.43 6.29 -22.61
N ALA A 278 10.56 6.62 -23.22
CA ALA A 278 11.17 7.95 -23.13
C ALA A 278 10.50 9.00 -24.05
N ALA A 279 10.03 8.59 -25.24
CA ALA A 279 9.33 9.47 -26.17
C ALA A 279 7.92 9.84 -25.67
N ASP A 280 7.18 8.90 -25.10
CA ASP A 280 5.85 9.15 -24.53
C ASP A 280 5.92 10.03 -23.26
N GLY A 281 7.04 10.04 -22.55
CA GLY A 281 7.30 10.92 -21.41
C GLY A 281 7.68 12.36 -21.80
N ALA A 282 8.07 12.61 -23.06
CA ALA A 282 8.53 13.91 -23.54
C ALA A 282 7.46 14.69 -24.33
N GLN A 283 6.45 14.02 -24.90
CA GLN A 283 5.35 14.66 -25.65
C GLN A 283 4.15 15.07 -24.78
N GLY A 284 4.17 14.78 -23.48
CA GLY A 284 3.12 15.14 -22.52
C GLY A 284 3.44 16.31 -21.59
N ARG A 285 4.20 17.31 -22.06
CA ARG A 285 4.41 18.59 -21.36
C ARG A 285 3.73 19.75 -22.08
#